data_AF-A0A354X781-F1
#
_entry.id   AF-A0A354X781-F1
#
_cell.length_a   1.000
_cell.length_b   1.000
_cell.length_c   1.000
_cell.angle_alpha   90.00
_cell.angle_beta   90.00
_cell.angle_gamma   90.00
#
_symmetry.space_group_name_H-M   'P 1'
#
loop_
_entity.id
_entity.type
_entity.pdbx_description
1 polymer ?
#
loop_
_entity_poly.entity_id
_entity_poly.type
_entity_poly.pdbx_seq_one_letter_code
_entity_poly.pdbx_strand_id
1 'polypeptide(L)' 'MAESLLDKLEHLVVRFEEVGTLIADPSIISDMDRFVKLNKEYSELEKIVTVQQEYKKTLESIREAKAILEHEADS' A
#
# COMPACT_ATOMS: atom_id res chain seq x y z
N MET A 1 11.49 9.84 -17.03
CA MET A 1 10.53 10.40 -16.06
C MET A 1 10.90 9.84 -14.70
N ALA A 2 11.13 10.68 -13.69
CA ALA A 2 11.35 10.18 -12.34
C ALA A 2 10.01 9.66 -11.79
N GLU A 3 9.95 8.40 -11.37
CA GLU A 3 8.80 7.88 -10.62
C GLU A 3 8.62 8.70 -9.34
N SER A 4 7.38 9.11 -9.06
CA SER A 4 7.05 9.76 -7.81
C SER A 4 7.15 8.77 -6.65
N LEU A 5 7.25 9.28 -5.41
CA LEU A 5 7.23 8.43 -4.22
C LEU A 5 5.94 7.59 -4.16
N LEU A 6 4.80 8.16 -4.58
CA LEU A 6 3.52 7.45 -4.61
C LEU A 6 3.54 6.30 -5.61
N ASP A 7 4.13 6.49 -6.79
CA ASP A 7 4.25 5.41 -7.79
C ASP A 7 5.09 4.25 -7.24
N LYS A 8 6.19 4.55 -6.53
CA LYS A 8 7.03 3.53 -5.89
C LYS A 8 6.29 2.76 -4.80
N LEU A 9 5.49 3.46 -3.99
CA LEU A 9 4.70 2.80 -2.96
C LEU A 9 3.57 1.96 -3.59
N GLU A 10 3.02 2.37 -4.72
CA GLU A 10 2.01 1.59 -5.45
C GLU A 10 2.57 0.24 -5.92
N HIS A 11 3.80 0.22 -6.44
CA HIS A 11 4.47 -1.04 -6.78
C HIS A 11 4.64 -1.97 -5.57
N LEU A 12 4.89 -1.41 -4.38
CA LEU A 12 4.98 -2.20 -3.15
C LEU A 12 3.61 -2.73 -2.68
N VAL A 13 2.52 -1.99 -2.93
CA VAL A 13 1.15 -2.47 -2.70
C VAL A 13 0.82 -3.64 -3.62
N VAL A 14 1.13 -3.52 -4.92
CA VAL A 14 0.95 -4.63 -5.88
C VAL A 14 1.72 -5.85 -5.42
N ARG A 15 2.98 -5.67 -5.01
CA ARG A 15 3.80 -6.78 -4.50
C ARG A 15 3.21 -7.41 -3.23
N PHE A 16 2.65 -6.61 -2.33
CA PHE A 16 1.99 -7.10 -1.12
C PHE A 16 0.81 -8.01 -1.44
N GLU A 17 -0.04 -7.63 -2.40
CA GLU A 17 -1.18 -8.43 -2.85
C GLU A 17 -0.74 -9.73 -3.55
N GLU A 18 0.30 -9.67 -4.36
CA GLU A 18 0.91 -10.85 -4.99
C GLU A 18 1.43 -11.83 -3.93
N VAL A 19 2.18 -11.35 -2.94
CA VAL A 19 2.74 -12.18 -1.87
C VAL A 19 1.61 -12.79 -1.03
N GLY A 20 0.55 -12.03 -0.72
CA GLY A 20 -0.63 -12.55 -0.05
C GLY A 20 -1.29 -13.70 -0.83
N THR A 21 -1.39 -13.56 -2.15
CA THR A 21 -1.91 -14.61 -3.03
C THR A 21 -1.02 -15.86 -3.01
N LEU A 22 0.31 -15.69 -3.06
CA LEU A 22 1.27 -16.79 -3.02
C LEU A 22 1.24 -17.54 -1.68
N ILE A 23 1.07 -16.84 -0.55
CA ILE A 23 0.98 -17.46 0.79
C ILE A 23 -0.27 -18.34 0.91
N ALA A 24 -1.35 -17.99 0.21
CA ALA A 24 -2.59 -18.78 0.19
C ALA A 24 -2.52 -20.02 -0.72
N ASP A 25 -1.48 -20.16 -1.55
CA ASP A 25 -1.31 -21.29 -2.47
C ASP A 25 -0.89 -22.56 -1.69
N PRO A 26 -1.64 -23.67 -1.77
CA PRO A 26 -1.29 -24.94 -1.12
C PRO A 26 0.09 -25.50 -1.50
N SER A 27 0.55 -25.22 -2.72
CA SER A 27 1.89 -25.61 -3.19
C SER A 27 3.01 -24.85 -2.47
N ILE A 28 2.74 -23.63 -2.01
CA ILE A 28 3.65 -22.83 -1.20
C ILE A 28 3.55 -23.25 0.27
N ILE A 29 2.35 -23.50 0.78
CA ILE A 29 2.15 -23.95 2.17
C ILE A 29 2.86 -25.28 2.45
N SER A 30 2.92 -26.17 1.44
CA SER A 30 3.65 -27.44 1.54
C SER A 30 5.19 -27.30 1.47
N ASP A 31 5.71 -26.15 1.02
CA ASP A 31 7.13 -25.79 1.07
C ASP A 31 7.38 -24.79 2.23
N MET A 32 7.71 -25.34 3.40
CA MET A 32 7.87 -24.55 4.64
C MET A 32 8.93 -23.44 4.53
N ASP A 33 10.02 -23.67 3.79
CA ASP A 33 11.09 -22.69 3.64
C ASP A 33 10.63 -21.49 2.81
N ARG A 34 9.89 -21.74 1.72
CA ARG A 34 9.26 -20.68 0.92
C ARG A 34 8.18 -19.97 1.70
N PHE A 35 7.31 -20.71 2.39
CA PHE A 35 6.23 -20.14 3.19
C PHE A 35 6.75 -19.16 4.25
N VAL A 36 7.80 -19.54 5.00
CA VAL A 36 8.41 -18.65 6.01
C VAL A 36 9.01 -17.40 5.39
N LYS A 37 9.67 -17.50 4.23
CA LYS A 37 10.23 -16.33 3.53
C LYS A 37 9.14 -15.37 3.06
N LEU A 38 8.10 -15.89 2.44
CA LEU A 38 6.98 -15.08 1.94
C LEU A 38 6.22 -14.42 3.10
N ASN A 39 5.99 -15.12 4.21
CA ASN A 39 5.35 -14.51 5.38
C ASN A 39 6.18 -13.37 5.99
N LYS A 40 7.51 -13.48 6.00
CA LYS A 40 8.39 -12.38 6.43
C LYS A 40 8.27 -11.19 5.49
N GLU A 41 8.37 -11.42 4.17
CA GLU A 41 8.19 -10.39 3.15
C GLU A 41 6.82 -9.71 3.28
N TYR A 42 5.76 -10.49 3.48
CA TYR A 42 4.40 -9.99 3.69
C TYR A 42 4.30 -9.05 4.89
N SER A 43 4.85 -9.45 6.05
CA SER A 43 4.84 -8.62 7.26
C SER A 43 5.68 -7.34 7.13
N GLU A 44 6.77 -7.38 6.35
CA GLU A 44 7.56 -6.19 6.05
C GLU A 44 6.80 -5.23 5.11
N LEU A 45 6.16 -5.77 4.07
CA LEU A 45 5.35 -5.00 3.13
C LEU A 45 4.10 -4.41 3.79
N GLU A 46 3.43 -5.16 4.67
CA GLU A 46 2.23 -4.71 5.39
C GLU A 46 2.46 -3.37 6.11
N LYS A 47 3.62 -3.22 6.77
CA LYS A 47 3.99 -1.97 7.46
C LYS A 47 4.08 -0.79 6.49
N ILE A 48 4.62 -1.02 5.29
CA ILE A 48 4.78 0.00 4.26
C ILE A 48 3.42 0.36 3.67
N VAL A 49 2.61 -0.64 3.32
CA VAL A 49 1.27 -0.45 2.76
C VAL A 49 0.38 0.32 3.73
N THR A 50 0.44 -0.01 5.03
CA THR A 50 -0.32 0.70 6.07
C THR A 50 0.03 2.20 6.08
N VAL A 51 1.32 2.53 6.11
CA VAL A 51 1.78 3.93 6.10
C VAL A 51 1.42 4.63 4.79
N GLN A 52 1.47 3.94 3.65
CA GLN A 52 1.05 4.50 2.37
C GLN A 52 -0.45 4.85 2.37
N GLN A 53 -1.30 3.98 2.92
CA GLN A 53 -2.73 4.22 2.99
C GLN A 53 -3.04 5.44 3.88
N GLU A 54 -2.40 5.54 5.04
CA GLU A 54 -2.51 6.72 5.92
C GLU A 54 -2.05 8.00 5.22
N TYR A 55 -0.96 7.93 4.48
CA TYR A 55 -0.44 9.06 3.71
C TYR A 55 -1.42 9.50 2.62
N LYS A 56 -1.94 8.55 1.82
CA LYS A 56 -2.95 8.83 0.78
C LYS A 56 -4.20 9.47 1.38
N LYS A 57 -4.72 8.90 2.47
CA LYS A 57 -5.89 9.44 3.18
C LYS A 57 -5.65 10.87 3.68
N THR A 58 -4.47 11.13 4.26
CA THR A 58 -4.12 12.47 4.74
C THR A 58 -4.07 13.49 3.60
N LEU A 59 -3.50 13.12 2.46
CA LEU A 59 -3.48 13.97 1.27
C LEU A 59 -4.90 14.27 0.74
N GLU A 60 -5.77 13.27 0.74
CA GLU A 60 -7.16 13.42 0.35
C GLU A 60 -7.92 14.35 1.30
N SER A 61 -7.79 14.16 2.61
CA SER A 61 -8.40 15.05 3.61
C SER A 61 -7.90 16.50 3.49
N ILE A 62 -6.62 16.72 3.18
CA ILE A 62 -6.08 18.06 2.92
C ILE A 62 -6.71 18.66 1.66
N ARG A 63 -6.87 17.86 0.59
CA ARG A 63 -7.50 18.31 -0.65
C ARG A 63 -8.96 18.70 -0.42
N GLU A 64 -9.71 17.85 0.27
CA GLU A 64 -11.11 18.10 0.62
C GLU A 64 -11.27 19.35 1.48
N ALA A 65 -10.45 19.50 2.53
CA ALA A 65 -10.49 20.68 3.39
C ALA A 65 -10.21 21.98 2.60
N LYS A 66 -9.27 21.95 1.65
CA LYS A 66 -9.00 23.09 0.75
C LYS A 66 -10.17 23.39 -0.17
N ALA A 67 -10.78 22.35 -0.76
CA ALA A 67 -11.94 22.52 -1.64
C ALA A 67 -13.13 23.14 -0.90
N ILE A 68 -13.35 22.77 0.37
CA ILE A 68 -14.39 23.38 1.21
C ILE A 68 -14.10 24.88 1.42
N LEU A 69 -12.87 25.25 1.77
CA LEU A 69 -12.48 26.65 1.97
C LEU A 69 -12.62 27.49 0.69
N GLU A 70 -12.25 26.93 -0.47
CA GLU A 70 -12.42 27.59 -1.76
C GLU A 70 -13.91 27.80 -2.10
N HIS A 71 -14.76 26.78 -1.85
CA HIS A 71 -16.20 26.89 -2.09
C HIS A 71 -16.92 27.87 -1.14
N GLU A 72 -16.49 27.98 0.12
CA GLU A 72 -17.02 28.98 1.06
C GLU A 72 -16.57 30.41 0.72
N ALA A 73 -15.38 30.59 0.12
CA ALA A 73 -14.87 31.90 -0.25
C ALA A 73 -15.51 32.49 -1.53
N ASP A 74 -16.05 31.63 -2.39
CA ASP A 74 -16.75 32.02 -3.63
C ASP A 74 -18.28 32.20 -3.46
N SER A 75 -18.83 31.98 -2.25
CA SER A 75 -20.27 32.11 -1.93
C SER A 75 -20.62 33.40 -1.17
#